data_AF-A0AAD7AWZ1-F1
#
_entry.id   AF-A0AAD7AWZ1-F1
#
_cell.length_a   1.000
_cell.length_b   1.000
_cell.length_c   1.000
_cell.angle_alpha   90.00
_cell.angle_beta   90.00
_cell.angle_gamma   90.00
#
_symmetry.space_group_name_H-M   'P 1'
#
loop_
_entity.id
_entity.type
_entity.pdbx_description
1 polymer ?
#
loop_
_entity_poly.entity_id
_entity_poly.type
_entity_poly.pdbx_seq_one_letter_code
_entity_poly.pdbx_strand_id
1 'polypeptide(L)'
;LGFRPPKYKPSLADYRAYVSLRRAFLRGPRGRAALLCGGVVGRLARSDGVDVDQVFRGPSADVHRPENGICLWDERAATAYWDDRLSDHEIDLICGVTTSRPHGAQTTILSWWPRPEAVLASGNNVGWWTPMWEFFYHKRLQQLESGNGILANHTKWKHNLQLEKEAPQYTTANETCSAHIL
;
A
#
# COMPACT_ATOMS: atom_id res chain seq x y z
N LEU A 1 12.52 -0.46 7.51
CA LEU A 1 12.59 -0.11 8.97
C LEU A 1 13.29 -1.17 9.82
N GLY A 2 13.63 -2.35 9.27
CA GLY A 2 14.52 -3.30 9.91
C GLY A 2 13.87 -4.15 11.01
N PHE A 3 14.72 -4.87 11.74
CA PHE A 3 14.34 -5.73 12.85
C PHE A 3 14.04 -4.93 14.12
N ARG A 4 13.03 -5.37 14.88
CA ARG A 4 12.67 -4.83 16.19
C ARG A 4 12.60 -5.95 17.23
N PRO A 5 13.02 -5.68 18.48
CA PRO A 5 12.95 -6.68 19.53
C PRO A 5 11.50 -7.08 19.82
N PRO A 6 11.27 -8.26 20.40
CA PRO A 6 9.94 -8.72 20.77
C PRO A 6 9.25 -7.74 21.71
N LYS A 7 7.93 -7.55 21.54
CA LYS A 7 7.11 -6.61 22.34
C LYS A 7 7.55 -5.15 22.25
N TYR A 8 8.36 -4.80 21.24
CA TYR A 8 8.73 -3.42 20.96
C TYR A 8 7.46 -2.57 20.75
N LYS A 9 7.37 -1.50 21.55
CA LYS A 9 6.31 -0.50 21.42
C LYS A 9 6.91 0.70 20.68
N PRO A 10 6.48 0.95 19.43
CA PRO A 10 6.99 2.08 18.67
C PRO A 10 6.53 3.39 19.30
N SER A 11 7.41 4.38 19.30
CA SER A 11 7.14 5.72 19.81
C SER A 11 6.67 6.67 18.70
N LEU A 12 6.24 7.87 19.10
CA LEU A 12 5.97 8.95 18.14
C LEU A 12 7.23 9.34 17.36
N ALA A 13 8.42 9.24 17.96
CA ALA A 13 9.68 9.50 17.26
C ALA A 13 9.93 8.48 16.15
N ASP A 14 9.63 7.19 16.39
CA ASP A 14 9.75 6.14 15.38
C ASP A 14 8.79 6.36 14.22
N TYR A 15 7.56 6.79 14.51
CA TYR A 15 6.59 7.16 13.47
C TYR A 15 7.08 8.34 12.64
N ARG A 16 7.59 9.40 13.27
CA ARG A 16 8.15 10.58 12.56
C ARG A 16 9.37 10.22 11.71
N ALA A 17 10.24 9.34 12.19
CA ALA A 17 11.37 8.83 11.42
C ALA A 17 10.91 8.05 10.19
N TYR A 18 9.91 7.19 10.34
CA TYR A 18 9.27 6.49 9.22
C TYR A 18 8.66 7.46 8.20
N VAL A 19 7.88 8.46 8.64
CA VAL A 19 7.26 9.45 7.74
C VAL A 19 8.33 10.23 6.99
N SER A 20 9.43 10.60 7.65
CA SER A 20 10.55 11.31 7.00
C SER A 20 11.21 10.45 5.92
N LEU A 21 11.48 9.18 6.22
CA LEU A 21 12.04 8.23 5.25
C LEU A 21 11.10 8.01 4.06
N ARG A 22 9.81 7.79 4.34
CA ARG A 22 8.78 7.58 3.31
C ARG A 22 8.65 8.79 2.39
N ARG A 23 8.61 10.01 2.95
CA ARG A 23 8.56 11.26 2.17
C ARG A 23 9.77 11.42 1.27
N ALA A 24 10.97 11.15 1.79
CA ALA A 24 12.19 11.22 1.01
C ALA A 24 12.15 10.24 -0.19
N PHE A 25 11.69 9.01 0.04
CA PHE A 25 11.53 8.01 -1.01
C PHE A 25 10.48 8.42 -2.07
N LEU A 26 9.29 8.84 -1.62
CA LEU A 26 8.17 9.18 -2.51
C LEU A 26 8.43 10.44 -3.35
N ARG A 27 9.23 11.38 -2.86
CA ARG A 27 9.67 12.55 -3.65
C ARG A 27 10.71 12.20 -4.71
N GLY A 28 11.26 10.98 -4.68
CA GLY A 28 12.12 10.46 -5.72
C GLY A 28 11.34 9.97 -6.95
N PRO A 29 12.03 9.34 -7.92
CA PRO A 29 11.44 8.87 -9.18
C PRO A 29 10.30 7.86 -9.00
N ARG A 30 10.25 7.18 -7.85
CA ARG A 30 9.30 6.10 -7.54
C ARG A 30 7.96 6.61 -7.02
N GLY A 31 7.82 7.92 -6.76
CA GLY A 31 6.55 8.54 -6.37
C GLY A 31 5.42 8.30 -7.38
N ARG A 32 5.74 8.36 -8.68
CA ARG A 32 4.79 8.06 -9.76
C ARG A 32 4.24 6.64 -9.66
N ALA A 33 5.11 5.65 -9.53
CA ALA A 33 4.72 4.24 -9.37
C ALA A 33 3.85 4.03 -8.13
N ALA A 34 4.11 4.77 -7.04
CA ALA A 34 3.27 4.75 -5.85
C ALA A 34 1.87 5.34 -6.09
N LEU A 35 1.74 6.41 -6.89
CA LEU A 35 0.43 6.93 -7.30
C LEU A 35 -0.33 5.92 -8.17
N LEU A 36 0.33 5.30 -9.15
CA LEU A 36 -0.27 4.28 -10.02
C LEU A 36 -0.76 3.05 -9.25
N CYS A 37 -0.04 2.65 -8.19
CA CYS A 37 -0.46 1.57 -7.31
C CYS A 37 -1.84 1.80 -6.67
N GLY A 38 -2.25 3.07 -6.51
CA GLY A 38 -3.54 3.42 -5.93
C GLY A 38 -3.69 2.97 -4.47
N GLY A 39 -4.95 2.89 -4.01
CA GLY A 39 -5.27 2.46 -2.65
C GLY A 39 -4.52 3.24 -1.58
N VAL A 40 -4.09 2.54 -0.51
CA VAL A 40 -3.36 3.15 0.60
C VAL A 40 -2.01 3.70 0.17
N VAL A 41 -1.29 3.00 -0.71
CA VAL A 41 0.03 3.42 -1.22
C VAL A 41 -0.09 4.75 -1.98
N GLY A 42 -1.01 4.83 -2.93
CA GLY A 42 -1.28 6.06 -3.69
C GLY A 42 -1.81 7.19 -2.82
N ARG A 43 -2.67 6.89 -1.83
CA ARG A 43 -3.14 7.91 -0.88
C ARG A 43 -1.99 8.48 -0.04
N LEU A 44 -1.04 7.65 0.39
CA LEU A 44 0.17 8.07 1.11
C LEU A 44 1.07 8.93 0.21
N ALA A 45 1.29 8.50 -1.05
CA ALA A 45 2.02 9.27 -2.06
C ALA A 45 1.44 10.68 -2.22
N ARG A 46 0.13 10.78 -2.45
CA ARG A 46 -0.57 12.06 -2.55
C ARG A 46 -0.43 12.92 -1.28
N SER A 47 -0.56 12.31 -0.09
CA SER A 47 -0.42 13.03 1.18
C SER A 47 0.98 13.57 1.45
N ASP A 48 1.99 12.93 0.87
CA ASP A 48 3.40 13.30 1.04
C ASP A 48 3.92 14.26 -0.05
N GLY A 49 3.01 14.74 -0.91
CA GLY A 49 3.27 15.79 -1.88
C GLY A 49 3.76 15.30 -3.24
N VAL A 50 3.51 14.03 -3.58
CA VAL A 50 3.69 13.58 -4.98
C VAL A 50 2.60 14.21 -5.83
N ASP A 51 3.03 14.96 -6.84
CA ASP A 51 2.15 15.61 -7.80
C ASP A 51 1.38 14.56 -8.62
N VAL A 52 0.05 14.70 -8.66
CA VAL A 52 -0.84 13.76 -9.35
C VAL A 52 -0.60 13.77 -10.85
N ASP A 53 -0.15 14.88 -11.43
CA ASP A 53 0.10 14.98 -12.87
C ASP A 53 1.29 14.12 -13.32
N GLN A 54 2.10 13.62 -12.38
CA GLN A 54 3.19 12.68 -12.67
C GLN A 54 2.68 11.36 -13.25
N VAL A 55 1.42 10.96 -13.00
CA VAL A 55 0.88 9.71 -13.57
C VAL A 55 0.90 9.72 -15.10
N PHE A 56 0.74 10.91 -15.70
CA PHE A 56 0.78 11.13 -17.15
C PHE A 56 2.21 11.19 -17.72
N ARG A 57 3.26 11.18 -16.88
CA ARG A 57 4.67 11.35 -17.29
C ARG A 57 5.45 10.03 -17.33
N GLY A 58 4.86 8.98 -17.87
CA GLY A 58 5.46 7.65 -17.87
C GLY A 58 5.62 6.99 -19.24
N PRO A 59 6.19 5.76 -19.25
CA PRO A 59 6.82 5.09 -18.10
C PRO A 59 8.23 5.63 -17.77
N SER A 60 8.79 5.26 -16.61
CA SER A 60 10.17 5.62 -16.27
C SER A 60 11.19 4.89 -17.13
N ALA A 61 12.44 5.39 -17.16
CA ALA A 61 13.54 4.72 -17.87
C ALA A 61 13.85 3.32 -17.33
N ASP A 62 13.45 3.00 -16.09
CA ASP A 62 13.71 1.72 -15.44
C ASP A 62 12.56 0.71 -15.61
N VAL A 63 11.54 1.02 -16.43
CA VAL A 63 10.35 0.17 -16.62
C VAL A 63 10.68 -1.24 -17.13
N HIS A 64 11.79 -1.42 -17.83
CA HIS A 64 12.19 -2.73 -18.32
C HIS A 64 12.93 -3.59 -17.28
N ARG A 65 13.22 -3.06 -16.08
CA ARG A 65 13.75 -3.90 -15.00
C ARG A 65 12.63 -4.77 -14.43
N PRO A 66 12.87 -6.08 -14.21
CA PRO A 66 11.82 -7.02 -13.77
C PRO A 66 11.04 -6.57 -12.52
N GLU A 67 11.71 -5.93 -11.57
CA GLU A 67 11.10 -5.44 -10.33
C GLU A 67 10.39 -4.08 -10.45
N ASN A 68 10.62 -3.33 -11.53
CA ASN A 68 10.21 -1.94 -11.65
C ASN A 68 9.14 -1.67 -12.71
N GLY A 69 8.85 -2.60 -13.61
CA GLY A 69 7.75 -2.47 -14.56
C GLY A 69 6.79 -3.65 -14.60
N ILE A 70 5.58 -3.36 -15.06
CA ILE A 70 4.56 -4.34 -15.42
C ILE A 70 4.37 -4.30 -16.95
N CYS A 71 4.21 -5.47 -17.54
CA CYS A 71 3.96 -5.62 -18.97
C CYS A 71 2.61 -6.30 -19.17
N LEU A 72 1.75 -5.68 -19.99
CA LEU A 72 0.52 -6.27 -20.50
C LEU A 72 0.75 -6.59 -21.98
N TRP A 73 0.68 -7.88 -22.32
CA TRP A 73 0.83 -8.35 -23.69
C TRP A 73 -0.54 -8.50 -24.35
N ASP A 74 -0.73 -7.85 -25.50
CA ASP A 74 -1.89 -8.04 -26.36
C ASP A 74 -1.52 -8.98 -27.52
N GLU A 75 -2.00 -10.22 -27.45
CA GLU A 75 -1.76 -11.24 -28.48
C GLU A 75 -2.38 -10.87 -29.84
N ARG A 76 -3.52 -10.17 -29.86
CA ARG A 76 -4.23 -9.83 -31.10
C ARG A 76 -3.51 -8.72 -31.86
N ALA A 77 -3.04 -7.72 -31.13
CA ALA A 77 -2.28 -6.60 -31.70
C ALA A 77 -0.77 -6.88 -31.78
N ALA A 78 -0.30 -8.03 -31.29
CA ALA A 78 1.13 -8.37 -31.15
C ALA A 78 1.95 -7.22 -30.52
N THR A 79 1.39 -6.58 -29.49
CA THR A 79 1.94 -5.35 -28.89
C THR A 79 2.04 -5.49 -27.37
N ALA A 80 3.13 -4.96 -26.80
CA ALA A 80 3.36 -4.90 -25.35
C ALA A 80 3.14 -3.50 -24.80
N TYR A 81 2.37 -3.38 -23.73
CA TYR A 81 2.19 -2.14 -22.97
C TYR A 81 2.96 -2.22 -21.66
N TRP A 82 3.78 -1.22 -21.38
CA TRP A 82 4.64 -1.18 -20.20
C TRP A 82 4.29 0.02 -19.32
N ASP A 83 4.22 -0.20 -18.01
CA ASP A 83 4.16 0.89 -17.04
C ASP A 83 4.97 0.55 -15.78
N ASP A 84 5.29 1.57 -14.98
CA ASP A 84 6.02 1.41 -13.73
C ASP A 84 5.17 0.67 -12.69
N ARG A 85 5.82 -0.24 -11.96
CA ARG A 85 5.28 -0.88 -10.75
C ARG A 85 6.25 -0.66 -9.59
N LEU A 86 5.73 -0.72 -8.38
CA LEU A 86 6.56 -0.85 -7.19
C LEU A 86 6.98 -2.31 -6.98
N SER A 87 8.21 -2.49 -6.47
CA SER A 87 8.67 -3.74 -5.90
C SER A 87 8.11 -3.95 -4.49
N ASP A 88 8.12 -5.20 -4.01
CA ASP A 88 7.65 -5.54 -2.66
C ASP A 88 8.42 -4.78 -1.57
N HIS A 89 9.73 -4.56 -1.77
CA HIS A 89 10.55 -3.81 -0.84
C HIS A 89 10.17 -2.33 -0.75
N GLU A 90 9.75 -1.74 -1.86
CA GLU A 90 9.28 -0.35 -1.90
C GLU A 90 7.90 -0.23 -1.27
N ILE A 91 7.00 -1.19 -1.51
CA ILE A 91 5.71 -1.29 -0.83
C ILE A 91 5.94 -1.42 0.69
N ASP A 92 6.85 -2.29 1.10
CA ASP A 92 7.21 -2.47 2.51
C ASP A 92 7.75 -1.17 3.14
N LEU A 93 8.58 -0.42 2.41
CA LEU A 93 9.07 0.89 2.85
C LEU A 93 7.92 1.89 2.99
N ILE A 94 7.04 1.99 1.99
CA ILE A 94 5.94 2.95 1.95
C ILE A 94 4.89 2.65 3.02
N CYS A 95 4.57 1.38 3.26
CA CYS A 95 3.64 0.94 4.31
C CYS A 95 4.28 0.92 5.71
N GLY A 96 5.60 1.11 5.79
CA GLY A 96 6.33 1.16 7.04
C GLY A 96 6.44 -0.19 7.72
N VAL A 97 6.82 -1.22 6.96
CA VAL A 97 6.98 -2.59 7.43
C VAL A 97 8.26 -2.76 8.25
N THR A 98 8.11 -3.47 9.37
CA THR A 98 9.18 -3.87 10.28
C THR A 98 8.92 -5.32 10.73
N THR A 99 9.99 -6.03 11.04
CA THR A 99 9.90 -7.43 11.48
C THR A 99 10.28 -7.55 12.95
N SER A 100 9.56 -8.38 13.69
CA SER A 100 9.87 -8.71 15.08
C SER A 100 9.86 -10.22 15.23
N ARG A 101 10.92 -10.81 15.78
CA ARG A 101 10.99 -12.25 16.05
C ARG A 101 11.14 -12.50 17.54
N PRO A 102 10.11 -13.04 18.22
CA PRO A 102 10.26 -13.61 19.56
C PRO A 102 11.24 -14.78 19.55
N HIS A 103 11.97 -14.97 20.65
CA HIS A 103 12.93 -16.07 20.77
C HIS A 103 12.23 -17.41 20.52
N GLY A 104 12.76 -18.22 19.61
CA GLY A 104 12.18 -19.54 19.25
C GLY A 104 10.88 -19.50 18.45
N ALA A 105 10.40 -18.34 18.00
CA ALA A 105 9.11 -18.21 17.29
C ALA A 105 9.26 -17.69 15.85
N GLN A 106 8.16 -17.78 15.10
CA GLN A 106 8.09 -17.22 13.75
C GLN A 106 8.22 -15.68 13.74
N THR A 107 8.83 -15.16 12.68
CA THR A 107 8.94 -13.72 12.45
C THR A 107 7.56 -13.13 12.23
N THR A 108 7.18 -12.15 13.06
CA THR A 108 5.95 -11.38 12.87
C THR A 108 6.26 -10.15 12.02
N ILE A 109 5.50 -9.99 10.93
CA ILE A 109 5.50 -8.79 10.09
C ILE A 109 4.53 -7.78 10.69
N LEU A 110 5.02 -6.57 10.89
CA LEU A 110 4.32 -5.45 11.48
C LEU A 110 4.40 -4.25 10.56
N SER A 111 3.35 -3.45 10.46
CA SER A 111 3.37 -2.24 9.61
C SER A 111 2.57 -1.08 10.19
N TRP A 112 2.93 0.13 9.78
CA TRP A 112 2.22 1.36 10.15
C TRP A 112 0.91 1.50 9.39
N TRP A 113 0.94 1.17 8.09
CA TRP A 113 -0.18 1.17 7.16
C TRP A 113 -0.38 -0.24 6.58
N PRO A 114 -1.61 -0.61 6.22
CA PRO A 114 -1.85 -1.92 5.62
C PRO A 114 -1.13 -2.01 4.29
N ARG A 115 -0.58 -3.19 4.00
CA ARG A 115 -0.04 -3.48 2.66
C ARG A 115 -1.19 -3.72 1.66
N PRO A 116 -0.99 -3.49 0.36
CA PRO A 116 -2.00 -3.76 -0.67
C PRO A 116 -2.61 -5.17 -0.55
N GLU A 117 -1.81 -6.20 -0.30
CA GLU A 117 -2.32 -7.59 -0.20
C GLU A 117 -3.29 -7.79 0.96
N ALA A 118 -3.05 -7.12 2.09
CA ALA A 118 -3.96 -7.15 3.24
C ALA A 118 -5.28 -6.41 2.93
N VAL A 119 -5.25 -5.39 2.06
CA VAL A 119 -6.43 -4.68 1.58
C VAL A 119 -7.23 -5.55 0.61
N LEU A 120 -6.57 -6.18 -0.36
CA LEU A 120 -7.19 -7.12 -1.31
C LEU A 120 -7.93 -8.25 -0.57
N ALA A 121 -7.30 -8.82 0.46
CA ALA A 121 -7.87 -9.90 1.26
C ALA A 121 -9.01 -9.48 2.21
N SER A 122 -9.27 -8.18 2.38
CA SER A 122 -10.23 -7.67 3.37
C SER A 122 -11.69 -7.68 2.91
N GLY A 123 -11.98 -8.05 1.66
CA GLY A 123 -13.32 -8.01 1.07
C GLY A 123 -13.89 -6.59 0.89
N ASN A 124 -13.09 -5.55 1.20
CA ASN A 124 -13.42 -4.13 1.04
C ASN A 124 -12.62 -3.48 -0.10
N ASN A 125 -12.05 -4.30 -0.98
CA ASN A 125 -11.35 -3.85 -2.17
C ASN A 125 -12.33 -3.66 -3.33
N VAL A 126 -13.06 -2.54 -3.30
CA VAL A 126 -14.04 -2.21 -4.36
C VAL A 126 -13.40 -1.60 -5.62
N GLY A 127 -12.07 -1.59 -5.72
CA GLY A 127 -11.31 -1.10 -6.89
C GLY A 127 -11.12 0.41 -6.96
N TRP A 128 -11.70 1.19 -6.04
CA TRP A 128 -11.54 2.64 -5.97
C TRP A 128 -11.50 3.15 -4.52
N TRP A 129 -11.08 4.40 -4.34
CA TRP A 129 -10.93 5.01 -3.02
C TRP A 129 -12.25 5.59 -2.50
N THR A 130 -12.93 4.85 -1.61
CA THR A 130 -14.24 5.23 -1.09
C THR A 130 -14.18 6.27 0.04
N PRO A 131 -15.29 6.99 0.33
CA PRO A 131 -15.37 7.85 1.51
C PRO A 131 -15.07 7.10 2.83
N MET A 132 -15.41 5.81 2.92
CA MET A 132 -15.10 4.98 4.07
C MET A 132 -13.59 4.72 4.22
N TRP A 133 -12.90 4.50 3.09
CA TRP A 133 -11.43 4.42 3.08
C TRP A 133 -10.78 5.74 3.50
N GLU A 134 -11.34 6.87 3.07
CA GLU A 134 -10.85 8.20 3.50
C GLU A 134 -11.08 8.43 5.00
N PHE A 135 -12.23 8.01 5.55
CA PHE A 135 -12.49 8.05 6.99
C PHE A 135 -11.51 7.17 7.77
N PHE A 136 -11.30 5.93 7.33
CA PHE A 136 -10.32 5.02 7.91
C PHE A 136 -8.91 5.64 7.91
N TYR A 137 -8.50 6.23 6.78
CA TYR A 137 -7.20 6.86 6.63
C TYR A 137 -7.00 7.99 7.65
N HIS A 138 -7.95 8.91 7.77
CA HIS A 138 -7.86 10.02 8.72
C HIS A 138 -7.88 9.54 10.18
N LYS A 139 -8.76 8.59 10.52
CA LYS A 139 -8.82 8.00 11.87
C LYS A 139 -7.50 7.34 12.24
N ARG A 140 -6.91 6.58 11.31
CA ARG A 140 -5.60 5.93 11.49
C ARG A 140 -4.50 6.97 11.64
N LEU A 141 -4.49 8.00 10.79
CA LEU A 141 -3.50 9.08 10.85
C LEU A 141 -3.51 9.78 12.22
N GLN A 142 -4.70 10.14 12.72
CA GLN A 142 -4.86 10.75 14.05
C GLN A 142 -4.35 9.86 15.19
N GLN A 143 -4.59 8.54 15.11
CA GLN A 143 -4.05 7.59 16.09
C GLN A 143 -2.52 7.57 16.07
N LEU A 144 -1.92 7.57 14.88
CA LEU A 144 -0.47 7.55 14.71
C LEU A 144 0.19 8.85 15.20
N GLU A 145 -0.43 10.00 14.90
CA GLU A 145 0.09 11.33 15.30
C GLU A 145 -0.07 11.63 16.78
N SER A 146 -1.11 11.09 17.43
CA SER A 146 -1.30 11.21 18.89
C SER A 146 -0.37 10.31 19.72
N GLY A 147 0.50 9.52 19.07
CA GLY A 147 1.40 8.59 19.75
C GLY A 147 0.71 7.33 20.29
N ASN A 148 -0.59 7.19 20.06
CA ASN A 148 -1.38 6.00 20.40
C ASN A 148 -1.32 4.91 19.30
N GLY A 149 -0.63 5.19 18.20
CA GLY A 149 -0.53 4.32 17.05
C GLY A 149 0.25 3.05 17.34
N ILE A 150 -0.40 1.90 17.20
CA ILE A 150 0.24 0.59 17.33
C ILE A 150 0.50 0.03 15.93
N LEU A 151 1.73 -0.45 15.72
CA LEU A 151 2.06 -1.33 14.60
C LEU A 151 1.09 -2.52 14.54
N ALA A 152 0.54 -2.79 13.37
CA ALA A 152 -0.42 -3.86 13.17
C ALA A 152 0.21 -5.01 12.39
N ASN A 153 -0.14 -6.24 12.79
CA ASN A 153 0.16 -7.45 12.03
C ASN A 153 -1.01 -7.79 11.10
N HIS A 154 -0.85 -8.86 10.31
CA HIS A 154 -1.87 -9.34 9.38
C HIS A 154 -3.25 -9.53 10.05
N THR A 155 -3.33 -10.18 11.21
CA THR A 155 -4.60 -10.42 11.92
C THR A 155 -5.28 -9.12 12.34
N LYS A 156 -4.52 -8.15 12.86
CA LYS A 156 -5.05 -6.83 13.22
C LYS A 156 -5.52 -6.07 11.99
N TRP A 157 -4.81 -6.17 10.86
CA TRP A 157 -5.28 -5.57 9.62
C TRP A 157 -6.57 -6.18 9.13
N LYS A 158 -6.70 -7.51 9.11
CA LYS A 158 -7.95 -8.17 8.76
C LYS A 158 -9.13 -7.67 9.57
N HIS A 159 -8.95 -7.47 10.88
CA HIS A 159 -10.00 -6.90 11.73
C HIS A 159 -10.25 -5.41 11.45
N ASN A 160 -9.19 -4.60 11.35
CA ASN A 160 -9.31 -3.14 11.18
C ASN A 160 -9.81 -2.72 9.80
N LEU A 161 -9.70 -3.60 8.80
CA LEU A 161 -10.11 -3.36 7.42
C LEU A 161 -11.51 -3.93 7.09
N GLN A 162 -12.22 -4.48 8.07
CA GLN A 162 -13.65 -4.76 7.96
C GLN A 162 -14.45 -3.46 8.10
N LEU A 163 -14.35 -2.61 7.08
CA LEU A 163 -14.93 -1.28 7.07
C LEU A 163 -16.45 -1.33 6.84
N GLU A 164 -16.89 -2.20 5.93
CA GLU A 164 -18.30 -2.48 5.66
C GLU A 164 -18.56 -3.99 5.69
N LYS A 165 -19.68 -4.39 6.31
CA LYS A 165 -20.07 -5.81 6.41
C LYS A 165 -20.56 -6.38 5.07
N GLU A 166 -21.01 -5.52 4.15
CA GLU A 166 -21.61 -5.91 2.86
C GLU A 166 -20.68 -5.73 1.64
N ALA A 167 -19.54 -5.04 1.79
CA ALA A 167 -18.55 -4.83 0.73
C ALA A 167 -18.09 -6.10 -0.04
N PRO A 168 -18.00 -7.29 0.59
CA PRO A 168 -17.63 -8.50 -0.14
C PRO A 168 -18.64 -8.88 -1.23
N GLN A 169 -19.93 -8.57 -1.05
CA GLN A 169 -20.98 -8.89 -2.03
C GLN A 169 -20.85 -8.02 -3.28
N TYR A 170 -20.58 -6.73 -3.11
CA TYR A 170 -20.38 -5.79 -4.23
C TYR A 170 -19.09 -6.07 -5.01
N THR A 171 -18.02 -6.52 -4.32
CA THR A 171 -16.74 -6.84 -4.96
C THR A 171 -16.88 -8.02 -5.92
N THR A 172 -17.49 -9.12 -5.47
CA THR A 172 -17.78 -10.30 -6.31
C THR A 172 -18.67 -9.94 -7.49
N ALA A 173 -19.68 -9.09 -7.28
CA ALA A 173 -20.56 -8.61 -8.35
C ALA A 173 -19.77 -7.78 -9.39
N ASN A 174 -18.90 -6.88 -8.96
CA ASN A 174 -18.06 -6.06 -9.86
C ASN A 174 -17.06 -6.89 -10.66
N GLU A 175 -16.38 -7.86 -10.03
CA GLU A 175 -15.43 -8.75 -10.71
C GLU A 175 -16.15 -9.62 -11.76
N THR A 176 -17.34 -10.12 -11.43
CA THR A 176 -18.17 -10.90 -12.35
C THR A 176 -18.64 -10.04 -13.53
N CYS A 177 -19.14 -8.83 -13.27
CA CYS A 177 -19.57 -7.92 -14.34
C CYS A 177 -18.40 -7.44 -15.21
N SER A 178 -17.21 -7.21 -14.63
CA SER A 178 -16.03 -6.76 -15.38
C SER A 178 -15.47 -7.86 -16.28
N ALA A 179 -15.57 -9.13 -15.87
CA ALA A 179 -15.19 -10.28 -16.70
C ALA A 179 -16.07 -10.48 -17.94
N HIS A 180 -17.27 -9.87 -17.99
CA HIS A 180 -18.17 -9.92 -19.14
C HIS A 180 -18.00 -8.76 -20.14
N ILE A 181 -17.14 -7.78 -19.84
CA ILE A 181 -16.94 -6.57 -20.65
C ILE A 181 -15.63 -6.64 -21.48
N LEU A 182 -14.79 -7.65 -21.27
CA LEU A 182 -13.60 -7.95 -22.08
C LEU A 182 -13.83 -9.17 -22.99
#